data_AF-A0A3D9ZWB4-F1
#
_entry.id   AF-A0A3D9ZWB4-F1
#
_cell.length_a   1.000
_cell.length_b   1.000
_cell.length_c   1.000
_cell.angle_alpha   90.00
_cell.angle_beta   90.00
_cell.angle_gamma   90.00
#
_symmetry.space_group_name_H-M   'P 1'
#
loop_
_entity.id
_entity.type
_entity.pdbx_description
1 polymer ?
#
loop_
_entity_poly.entity_id
_entity_poly.type
_entity_poly.pdbx_seq_one_letter_code
_entity_poly.pdbx_strand_id
1 'polypeptide(L)'
;MADLDELAGRLDHELPDVAWAEPDRIRARGRGRRRQRSVFLAALSVLVIAAGAGWFAAVHPSTPEPRPAASGPTDAAPLPMLRPEDVGSGYRVTNYQEFPAGTYPAWSFGSEDCPAYADMRITAYATHLWYGQENLTQDGGATVTAEAGRYPAGQAAQLMADVQHVVTNCAHWETGLGEAATTTKTYTMLDRDFAGDEAALVRLTVDIIDKTGNTTFSARVVLAAVRVGDAVTVVQVERDDPDLVRLLGQRAADRLCTVERGC
;
A
#
# COMPACT_ATOMS: atom_id res chain seq x y z
N MET A 1 -31.91 -9.31 -18.88
CA MET A 1 -30.63 -10.05 -18.92
C MET A 1 -30.33 -10.27 -20.39
N ALA A 2 -29.37 -9.53 -20.96
CA ALA A 2 -28.90 -9.82 -22.31
C ALA A 2 -28.15 -11.16 -22.25
N ASP A 3 -28.38 -12.00 -23.26
CA ASP A 3 -27.83 -13.34 -23.37
C ASP A 3 -26.32 -13.26 -23.66
N LEU A 4 -25.50 -14.05 -22.97
CA LEU A 4 -24.04 -14.04 -23.17
C LEU A 4 -23.67 -14.44 -24.60
N ASP A 5 -24.50 -15.28 -25.22
CA ASP A 5 -24.33 -15.70 -26.61
C ASP A 5 -24.59 -14.54 -27.60
N GLU A 6 -25.50 -13.62 -27.25
CA GLU A 6 -25.78 -12.42 -28.05
C GLU A 6 -24.61 -11.41 -27.95
N LEU A 7 -24.00 -11.30 -26.77
CA LEU A 7 -22.84 -10.44 -26.55
C LEU A 7 -21.60 -10.97 -27.29
N ALA A 8 -21.37 -12.29 -27.24
CA ALA A 8 -20.27 -12.94 -27.96
C ALA A 8 -20.40 -12.78 -29.48
N GLY A 9 -21.61 -12.95 -30.02
CA GLY A 9 -21.88 -12.77 -31.45
C GLY A 9 -21.67 -11.33 -31.92
N ARG A 10 -22.05 -10.32 -31.11
CA ARG A 10 -21.78 -8.92 -31.42
C ARG A 10 -20.28 -8.58 -31.40
N LEU A 11 -19.55 -9.11 -30.42
CA LEU A 11 -18.10 -8.91 -30.32
C LEU A 11 -17.35 -9.50 -31.52
N ASP A 12 -17.78 -10.66 -32.01
CA ASP A 12 -17.16 -11.29 -33.19
C ASP A 12 -17.37 -10.47 -34.48
N HIS A 13 -18.46 -9.71 -34.58
CA HIS A 13 -18.75 -8.81 -35.71
C HIS A 13 -18.16 -7.40 -35.57
N GLU A 14 -17.97 -6.90 -34.35
CA GLU A 14 -17.44 -5.55 -34.10
C GLU A 14 -15.90 -5.51 -34.09
N LEU A 15 -15.23 -6.67 -33.94
CA LEU A 15 -13.78 -6.73 -33.97
C LEU A 15 -13.27 -6.73 -35.42
N PRO A 16 -12.45 -5.75 -35.81
CA PRO A 16 -11.84 -5.74 -37.14
C PRO A 16 -10.92 -6.95 -37.30
N ASP A 17 -10.84 -7.51 -38.51
CA ASP A 17 -9.93 -8.62 -38.82
C ASP A 17 -8.48 -8.24 -38.46
N VAL A 18 -8.04 -8.73 -37.30
CA VAL A 18 -6.67 -8.51 -36.83
C VAL A 18 -5.78 -9.53 -37.53
N ALA A 19 -5.01 -9.06 -38.50
CA ALA A 19 -3.93 -9.83 -39.09
C ALA A 19 -2.81 -10.03 -38.06
N TRP A 20 -2.95 -11.08 -37.24
CA TRP A 20 -1.92 -11.48 -36.29
C TRP A 20 -0.63 -11.79 -37.04
N ALA A 21 0.49 -11.31 -36.53
CA ALA A 21 1.78 -11.64 -37.10
C ALA A 21 2.00 -13.15 -37.07
N GLU A 22 2.63 -13.68 -38.13
CA GLU A 22 2.95 -15.11 -38.18
C GLU A 22 3.70 -15.57 -36.92
N PRO A 23 3.42 -16.79 -36.41
CA PRO A 23 4.00 -17.30 -35.17
C PRO A 23 5.53 -17.18 -35.11
N ASP A 24 6.22 -17.33 -36.25
CA ASP A 24 7.67 -17.23 -36.31
C ASP A 24 8.20 -15.79 -36.18
N ARG A 25 7.45 -14.80 -36.68
CA ARG A 25 7.75 -13.38 -36.41
C ARG A 25 7.57 -13.04 -34.93
N ILE A 26 6.56 -13.59 -34.27
CA ILE A 26 6.34 -13.40 -32.84
C ILE A 26 7.51 -14.02 -32.05
N ARG A 27 7.91 -15.25 -32.36
CA ARG A 27 9.07 -15.92 -31.75
C ARG A 27 10.38 -15.20 -32.03
N ALA A 28 10.58 -14.67 -33.24
CA ALA A 28 11.76 -13.89 -33.60
C ALA A 28 11.84 -12.57 -32.81
N ARG A 29 10.71 -11.86 -32.65
CA ARG A 29 10.62 -10.67 -31.78
C ARG A 29 10.95 -11.00 -30.32
N GLY A 30 10.49 -12.15 -29.82
CA GLY A 30 10.82 -12.65 -28.49
C GLY A 30 12.32 -12.88 -28.30
N ARG A 31 12.98 -13.51 -29.29
CA ARG A 31 14.44 -13.74 -29.27
C ARG A 31 15.26 -12.45 -29.36
N GLY A 32 14.82 -11.47 -30.16
CA GLY A 32 15.48 -10.16 -30.27
C GLY A 32 15.52 -9.39 -28.94
N ARG A 33 14.40 -9.37 -28.21
CA ARG A 33 14.33 -8.76 -26.86
C ARG A 33 15.23 -9.45 -25.85
N ARG A 34 15.35 -10.79 -25.92
CA ARG A 34 16.21 -11.56 -25.01
C ARG A 34 17.71 -11.30 -25.26
N ARG A 35 18.11 -11.06 -26.51
CA ARG A 35 19.50 -10.74 -26.89
C ARG A 35 19.90 -9.30 -26.59
N GLN A 36 18.98 -8.34 -26.72
CA GLN A 36 19.23 -6.94 -26.33
C GLN A 36 19.36 -6.75 -24.81
N ARG A 37 18.65 -7.56 -24.01
CA ARG A 37 18.76 -7.56 -22.54
C ARG A 37 20.11 -8.05 -22.00
N SER A 38 20.98 -8.62 -22.84
CA SER A 38 22.31 -9.08 -22.44
C SER A 38 23.40 -8.01 -22.55
N VAL A 39 23.11 -6.85 -23.16
CA VAL A 39 24.10 -5.78 -23.43
C VAL A 39 23.70 -4.41 -22.83
N PHE A 40 22.48 -4.28 -22.30
CA PHE A 40 22.03 -3.10 -21.55
C PHE A 40 21.39 -3.54 -20.23
N LEU A 41 22.21 -3.74 -19.19
CA LEU A 41 21.73 -3.87 -17.82
C LEU A 41 22.41 -2.81 -16.98
N ALA A 42 21.74 -1.68 -16.80
CA ALA A 42 21.68 -0.90 -15.55
C ALA A 42 20.96 0.43 -15.80
N ALA A 43 19.64 0.40 -15.97
CA ALA A 43 18.72 1.51 -15.69
C ALA A 43 17.35 1.11 -16.21
N LEU A 44 16.51 0.54 -15.32
CA LEU A 44 15.05 0.59 -15.34
C LEU A 44 14.56 -0.48 -14.35
N SER A 45 14.46 -0.09 -13.09
CA SER A 45 13.69 -0.83 -12.09
C SER A 45 12.58 0.11 -11.64
N VAL A 46 11.37 -0.17 -12.12
CA VAL A 46 10.13 0.40 -11.64
C VAL A 46 10.06 0.14 -10.14
N LEU A 47 9.97 1.20 -9.33
CA LEU A 47 9.60 1.08 -7.94
C LEU A 47 8.10 0.72 -7.91
N VAL A 48 7.80 -0.58 -7.91
CA VAL A 48 6.50 -1.06 -7.48
C VAL A 48 6.64 -1.27 -5.98
N ILE A 49 6.38 -0.23 -5.18
CA ILE A 49 5.85 -0.48 -3.83
C ILE A 49 4.47 -1.05 -4.10
N ALA A 50 4.35 -2.38 -4.02
CA ALA A 50 3.10 -3.07 -4.27
C ALA A 50 2.12 -2.79 -3.13
N ALA A 51 1.54 -1.60 -3.14
CA ALA A 51 0.23 -1.38 -2.54
C ALA A 51 -0.79 -2.09 -3.44
N GLY A 52 -1.04 -3.38 -3.15
CA GLY A 52 -2.13 -4.16 -3.71
C GLY A 52 -2.01 -4.56 -5.19
N ALA A 53 -1.38 -5.72 -5.45
CA ALA A 53 -1.85 -6.79 -6.34
C ALA A 53 -0.68 -7.67 -6.86
N GLY A 54 -0.58 -8.88 -6.29
CA GLY A 54 -0.25 -10.10 -7.02
C GLY A 54 1.23 -10.43 -7.25
N TRP A 55 1.80 -11.28 -6.39
CA TRP A 55 2.67 -12.40 -6.79
C TRP A 55 2.44 -13.61 -5.86
N PHE A 56 1.80 -14.65 -6.40
CA PHE A 56 1.84 -16.00 -5.83
C PHE A 56 3.10 -16.71 -6.33
N ALA A 57 3.98 -17.16 -5.44
CA ALA A 57 4.71 -18.43 -5.60
C ALA A 57 5.45 -18.84 -4.31
N ALA A 58 4.98 -19.96 -3.76
CA ALA A 58 5.72 -20.96 -2.99
C ALA A 58 6.32 -20.57 -1.61
N VAL A 59 5.45 -20.53 -0.59
CA VAL A 59 5.80 -20.96 0.77
C VAL A 59 4.72 -21.96 1.25
N HIS A 60 5.17 -23.06 1.85
CA HIS A 60 4.35 -24.20 2.25
C HIS A 60 3.16 -23.83 3.14
N PRO A 61 1.96 -24.42 2.94
CA PRO A 61 0.81 -24.17 3.78
C PRO A 61 0.99 -24.83 5.14
N SER A 62 1.27 -24.04 6.17
CA SER A 62 0.79 -24.38 7.51
C SER A 62 -0.67 -23.96 7.53
N THR A 63 -1.60 -24.88 7.25
CA THR A 63 -3.04 -24.61 7.31
C THR A 63 -3.37 -24.03 8.68
N PRO A 64 -3.70 -22.74 8.81
CA PRO A 64 -4.26 -22.23 10.04
C PRO A 64 -5.64 -22.86 10.17
N GLU A 65 -5.91 -23.46 11.32
CA GLU A 65 -7.25 -23.95 11.64
C GLU A 65 -8.27 -22.82 11.39
N PRO A 66 -9.36 -23.06 10.64
CA PRO A 66 -10.36 -22.03 10.37
C PRO A 66 -11.02 -21.64 11.69
N ARG A 67 -10.51 -20.58 12.32
CA ARG A 67 -11.23 -19.93 13.41
C ARG A 67 -12.52 -19.39 12.79
N PRO A 68 -13.70 -19.71 13.34
CA PRO A 68 -14.96 -19.19 12.81
C PRO A 68 -14.86 -17.67 12.71
N ALA A 69 -15.08 -17.13 11.51
CA ALA A 69 -15.31 -15.70 11.36
C ALA A 69 -16.45 -15.35 12.31
N ALA A 70 -16.17 -14.51 13.30
CA ALA A 70 -17.22 -13.98 14.14
C ALA A 70 -18.14 -13.19 13.20
N SER A 71 -19.33 -13.70 12.96
CA SER A 71 -20.43 -13.00 12.28
C SER A 71 -20.91 -11.87 13.20
N GLY A 72 -20.06 -10.87 13.42
CA GLY A 72 -20.43 -9.59 14.01
C GLY A 72 -21.16 -8.75 12.96
N PRO A 73 -21.99 -7.79 13.40
CA PRO A 73 -22.84 -7.01 12.49
C PRO A 73 -22.00 -6.26 11.44
N THR A 74 -22.25 -6.58 10.18
CA THR A 74 -21.59 -6.07 8.97
C THR A 74 -22.06 -4.66 8.56
N ASP A 75 -22.41 -3.80 9.52
CA ASP A 75 -22.97 -2.45 9.25
C ASP A 75 -22.11 -1.35 9.90
N ALA A 76 -20.79 -1.49 9.86
CA ALA A 76 -19.92 -0.36 10.15
C ALA A 76 -20.07 0.68 9.01
N ALA A 77 -20.52 1.89 9.36
CA ALA A 77 -20.60 2.98 8.40
C ALA A 77 -19.20 3.28 7.82
N PRO A 78 -19.08 3.50 6.49
CA PRO A 78 -17.83 3.89 5.86
C PRO A 78 -17.21 5.11 6.54
N LEU A 79 -15.88 5.12 6.64
CA LEU A 79 -15.17 6.29 7.15
C LEU A 79 -14.99 7.34 6.06
N PRO A 80 -15.02 8.63 6.41
CA PRO A 80 -14.69 9.69 5.47
C PRO A 80 -13.19 9.67 5.16
N MET A 81 -12.86 9.29 3.94
CA MET A 81 -11.49 9.28 3.39
C MET A 81 -11.00 10.70 3.07
N LEU A 82 -9.74 10.83 2.66
CA LEU A 82 -9.25 12.08 2.08
C LEU A 82 -10.04 12.38 0.79
N ARG A 83 -9.99 13.63 0.33
CA ARG A 83 -10.65 14.09 -0.88
C ARG A 83 -9.62 14.90 -1.65
N PRO A 84 -9.80 15.05 -2.97
CA PRO A 84 -8.88 15.83 -3.77
C PRO A 84 -8.57 17.22 -3.20
N GLU A 85 -9.59 17.91 -2.66
CA GLU A 85 -9.44 19.24 -2.06
C GLU A 85 -8.53 19.29 -0.82
N ASP A 86 -8.36 18.18 -0.09
CA ASP A 86 -7.46 18.11 1.06
C ASP A 86 -6.02 17.88 0.66
N VAL A 87 -5.77 17.44 -0.56
CA VAL A 87 -4.40 17.26 -1.05
C VAL A 87 -3.95 18.51 -1.77
N GLY A 88 -4.81 19.04 -2.63
CA GLY A 88 -4.57 20.27 -3.36
C GLY A 88 -5.22 20.24 -4.74
N SER A 89 -5.17 21.38 -5.42
CA SER A 89 -5.73 21.51 -6.76
C SER A 89 -5.05 20.55 -7.75
N GLY A 90 -5.86 19.86 -8.58
CA GLY A 90 -5.37 18.99 -9.65
C GLY A 90 -5.16 17.53 -9.23
N TYR A 91 -5.36 17.19 -7.95
CA TYR A 91 -5.50 15.80 -7.53
C TYR A 91 -6.86 15.24 -7.96
N ARG A 92 -6.90 13.94 -8.22
CA ARG A 92 -8.13 13.17 -8.45
C ARG A 92 -7.98 11.78 -7.84
N VAL A 93 -9.09 11.19 -7.44
CA VAL A 93 -9.11 9.78 -7.04
C VAL A 93 -8.91 8.93 -8.28
N THR A 94 -7.88 8.08 -8.29
CA THR A 94 -7.60 7.16 -9.40
C THR A 94 -7.78 5.70 -9.05
N ASN A 95 -7.81 5.38 -7.77
CA ASN A 95 -8.09 4.05 -7.27
C ASN A 95 -8.83 4.20 -5.95
N TYR A 96 -9.92 3.46 -5.78
CA TYR A 96 -10.65 3.33 -4.52
C TYR A 96 -11.04 1.88 -4.37
N GLN A 97 -10.71 1.28 -3.23
CA GLN A 97 -11.00 -0.11 -2.92
C GLN A 97 -11.49 -0.22 -1.49
N GLU A 98 -12.58 -0.95 -1.31
CA GLU A 98 -13.05 -1.38 0.00
C GLU A 98 -12.77 -2.86 0.17
N PHE A 99 -12.40 -3.24 1.39
CA PHE A 99 -12.04 -4.61 1.69
C PHE A 99 -12.98 -5.19 2.76
N PRO A 100 -13.56 -6.37 2.51
CA PRO A 100 -14.31 -7.07 3.54
C PRO A 100 -13.44 -7.43 4.75
N ALA A 101 -14.06 -7.46 5.94
CA ALA A 101 -13.42 -7.93 7.16
C ALA A 101 -12.72 -9.29 6.95
N GLY A 102 -11.46 -9.39 7.39
CA GLY A 102 -10.65 -10.60 7.27
C GLY A 102 -10.09 -10.89 5.88
N THR A 103 -10.28 -10.02 4.88
CA THR A 103 -9.79 -10.25 3.51
C THR A 103 -8.58 -9.40 3.11
N TYR A 104 -8.31 -8.29 3.80
CA TYR A 104 -7.16 -7.44 3.47
C TYR A 104 -5.87 -8.05 4.04
N PRO A 105 -4.91 -8.46 3.18
CA PRO A 105 -3.76 -9.23 3.64
C PRO A 105 -2.56 -8.36 4.05
N ALA A 106 -2.58 -7.05 3.81
CA ALA A 106 -1.40 -6.21 3.95
C ALA A 106 -1.56 -5.20 5.10
N TRP A 107 -0.49 -5.03 5.85
CA TRP A 107 -0.33 -3.92 6.77
C TRP A 107 0.28 -2.76 6.01
N SER A 108 -0.41 -1.64 6.00
CA SER A 108 -0.05 -0.54 5.14
C SER A 108 0.98 0.40 5.74
N PHE A 109 1.15 0.32 7.05
CA PHE A 109 2.21 1.04 7.71
C PHE A 109 3.52 0.27 7.54
N GLY A 110 4.14 0.43 6.38
CA GLY A 110 5.54 0.06 6.20
C GLY A 110 5.82 -1.14 5.30
N SER A 111 6.97 -1.78 5.52
CA SER A 111 7.53 -2.79 4.62
C SER A 111 7.53 -4.16 5.30
N GLU A 112 6.81 -5.13 4.73
CA GLU A 112 6.57 -6.47 5.30
C GLU A 112 7.85 -7.26 5.65
N ASP A 113 9.02 -6.84 5.14
CA ASP A 113 10.32 -7.46 5.42
C ASP A 113 11.04 -6.91 6.67
N CYS A 114 10.42 -6.00 7.43
CA CYS A 114 10.95 -5.53 8.70
C CYS A 114 10.93 -6.66 9.76
N PRO A 115 12.06 -6.97 10.41
CA PRO A 115 12.14 -8.09 11.37
C PRO A 115 11.17 -8.00 12.56
N ALA A 116 10.79 -6.79 12.97
CA ALA A 116 9.83 -6.60 14.06
C ALA A 116 8.48 -7.27 13.77
N TYR A 117 8.12 -7.46 12.49
CA TYR A 117 6.89 -8.14 12.13
C TYR A 117 6.83 -9.62 12.51
N ALA A 118 7.98 -10.29 12.64
CA ALA A 118 8.01 -11.73 12.93
C ALA A 118 7.37 -12.06 14.29
N ASP A 119 7.54 -11.17 15.27
CA ASP A 119 7.03 -11.36 16.62
C ASP A 119 5.65 -10.70 16.83
N MET A 120 5.22 -9.87 15.89
CA MET A 120 3.96 -9.18 15.98
C MET A 120 2.84 -10.11 15.52
N ARG A 121 1.93 -10.42 16.46
CA ARG A 121 0.64 -11.01 16.14
C ARG A 121 -0.26 -9.93 15.61
N ILE A 122 0.01 -9.54 14.38
CA ILE A 122 -0.76 -8.57 13.63
C ILE A 122 -2.12 -9.17 13.29
N THR A 123 -2.96 -9.28 14.30
CA THR A 123 -4.32 -9.80 14.18
C THR A 123 -5.33 -8.68 14.03
N ALA A 124 -4.97 -7.45 14.41
CA ALA A 124 -5.83 -6.28 14.33
C ALA A 124 -6.27 -5.95 12.89
N TYR A 125 -5.41 -6.17 11.88
CA TYR A 125 -5.79 -5.93 10.47
C TYR A 125 -6.77 -6.95 9.94
N ALA A 126 -6.80 -8.16 10.50
CA ALA A 126 -7.78 -9.17 10.11
C ALA A 126 -9.16 -8.94 10.76
N THR A 127 -9.25 -8.10 11.80
CA THR A 127 -10.47 -7.92 12.59
C THR A 127 -11.11 -6.53 12.45
N HIS A 128 -10.74 -5.76 11.41
CA HIS A 128 -11.41 -4.50 11.10
C HIS A 128 -12.91 -4.70 10.83
N LEU A 129 -13.71 -3.71 11.22
CA LEU A 129 -15.15 -3.65 10.95
C LEU A 129 -15.45 -3.04 9.58
N TRP A 130 -14.59 -2.13 9.13
CA TRP A 130 -14.59 -1.54 7.79
C TRP A 130 -13.17 -1.12 7.43
N TYR A 131 -12.78 -1.26 6.16
CA TYR A 131 -11.48 -0.81 5.68
C TYR A 131 -11.56 -0.35 4.22
N GLY A 132 -10.99 0.83 3.95
CA GLY A 132 -10.93 1.44 2.63
C GLY A 132 -9.54 1.98 2.32
N GLN A 133 -9.16 1.91 1.05
CA GLN A 133 -7.91 2.44 0.51
C GLN A 133 -8.20 3.27 -0.74
N GLU A 134 -7.51 4.39 -0.88
CA GLU A 134 -7.56 5.22 -2.08
C GLU A 134 -6.19 5.75 -2.50
N ASN A 135 -6.05 5.99 -3.80
CA ASN A 135 -4.92 6.73 -4.36
C ASN A 135 -5.43 8.03 -4.96
N LEU A 136 -4.92 9.16 -4.46
CA LEU A 136 -5.09 10.47 -5.05
C LEU A 136 -3.84 10.81 -5.88
N THR A 137 -4.02 11.07 -7.17
CA THR A 137 -2.92 11.37 -8.08
C THR A 137 -3.13 12.70 -8.78
N GLN A 138 -2.02 13.40 -9.03
CA GLN A 138 -1.94 14.58 -9.87
C GLN A 138 -1.11 14.25 -11.11
N ASP A 139 -1.46 14.81 -12.26
CA ASP A 139 -0.69 14.58 -13.49
C ASP A 139 0.76 15.04 -13.33
N GLY A 140 1.71 14.11 -13.48
CA GLY A 140 3.13 14.35 -13.27
C GLY A 140 3.53 14.62 -11.82
N GLY A 141 2.60 14.49 -10.86
CA GLY A 141 2.81 14.72 -9.44
C GLY A 141 3.03 13.43 -8.63
N ALA A 142 3.26 13.60 -7.32
CA ALA A 142 3.36 12.49 -6.39
C ALA A 142 1.99 11.89 -6.09
N THR A 143 1.93 10.58 -5.95
CA THR A 143 0.75 9.85 -5.46
C THR A 143 0.62 10.05 -3.95
N VAL A 144 -0.59 10.34 -3.50
CA VAL A 144 -0.98 10.23 -2.10
C VAL A 144 -1.81 8.97 -1.96
N THR A 145 -1.35 8.04 -1.13
CA THR A 145 -2.13 6.88 -0.71
C THR A 145 -2.76 7.22 0.63
N ALA A 146 -4.07 7.06 0.73
CA ALA A 146 -4.80 7.24 1.98
C ALA A 146 -5.62 6.01 2.26
N GLU A 147 -5.62 5.61 3.52
CA GLU A 147 -6.32 4.44 3.98
C GLU A 147 -6.99 4.73 5.29
N ALA A 148 -8.12 4.09 5.52
CA ALA A 148 -8.81 4.18 6.80
C ALA A 148 -9.43 2.84 7.17
N GLY A 149 -9.34 2.51 8.44
CA GLY A 149 -9.94 1.34 9.03
C GLY A 149 -10.73 1.72 10.29
N ARG A 150 -11.88 1.10 10.45
CA ARG A 150 -12.61 1.08 11.73
C ARG A 150 -12.36 -0.26 12.40
N TYR A 151 -12.07 -0.25 13.69
CA TYR A 151 -11.71 -1.45 14.44
C TYR A 151 -12.64 -1.68 15.63
N PRO A 152 -12.71 -2.90 16.17
CA PRO A 152 -13.28 -3.16 17.49
C PRO A 152 -12.58 -2.34 18.58
N ALA A 153 -13.32 -2.05 19.65
CA ALA A 153 -12.83 -1.25 20.77
C ALA A 153 -11.43 -1.68 21.25
N GLY A 154 -10.54 -0.70 21.36
CA GLY A 154 -9.16 -0.88 21.83
C GLY A 154 -8.17 -1.41 20.79
N GLN A 155 -8.63 -1.97 19.66
CA GLN A 155 -7.72 -2.45 18.61
C GLN A 155 -7.06 -1.31 17.84
N ALA A 156 -7.75 -0.17 17.68
CA ALA A 156 -7.15 1.02 17.08
C ALA A 156 -5.96 1.54 17.90
N ALA A 157 -6.06 1.54 19.23
CA ALA A 157 -4.96 1.90 20.12
C ALA A 157 -3.81 0.87 20.06
N GLN A 158 -4.13 -0.43 20.00
CA GLN A 158 -3.12 -1.47 19.78
C GLN A 158 -2.38 -1.28 18.45
N LEU A 159 -3.09 -0.91 17.39
CA LEU A 159 -2.51 -0.64 16.08
C LEU A 159 -1.52 0.54 16.15
N MET A 160 -1.81 1.59 16.90
CA MET A 160 -0.86 2.68 17.11
C MET A 160 0.36 2.26 17.95
N ALA A 161 0.17 1.38 18.95
CA ALA A 161 1.28 0.79 19.68
C ALA A 161 2.17 -0.07 18.76
N ASP A 162 1.55 -0.81 17.83
CA ASP A 162 2.21 -1.62 16.80
C ASP A 162 3.04 -0.75 15.85
N VAL A 163 2.50 0.40 15.40
CA VAL A 163 3.26 1.42 14.63
C VAL A 163 4.51 1.86 15.39
N GLN A 164 4.37 2.20 16.67
CA GLN A 164 5.51 2.63 17.48
C GLN A 164 6.54 1.51 17.67
N HIS A 165 6.07 0.28 17.87
CA HIS A 165 6.92 -0.89 18.01
C HIS A 165 7.74 -1.12 16.74
N VAL A 166 7.10 -1.09 15.55
CA VAL A 166 7.78 -1.25 14.26
C VAL A 166 8.84 -0.17 14.06
N VAL A 167 8.49 1.10 14.27
CA VAL A 167 9.42 2.22 14.04
C VAL A 167 10.64 2.12 14.97
N THR A 168 10.43 1.64 16.20
CA THR A 168 11.51 1.47 17.18
C THR A 168 12.41 0.29 16.83
N ASN A 169 11.83 -0.87 16.50
CA ASN A 169 12.58 -2.11 16.31
C ASN A 169 13.08 -2.30 14.87
N CYS A 170 12.56 -1.53 13.92
CA CYS A 170 13.03 -1.42 12.54
C CYS A 170 13.55 -0.01 12.25
N ALA A 171 14.25 0.59 13.21
CA ALA A 171 14.95 1.86 13.00
C ALA A 171 15.96 1.74 11.84
N HIS A 172 16.56 0.57 11.66
CA HIS A 172 17.43 0.25 10.52
C HIS A 172 17.45 -1.27 10.29
N TRP A 173 17.29 -1.71 9.04
CA TRP A 173 17.46 -3.11 8.67
C TRP A 173 17.90 -3.26 7.22
N GLU A 174 18.47 -4.42 6.91
CA GLU A 174 18.96 -4.75 5.58
C GLU A 174 18.29 -6.02 5.06
N THR A 175 17.95 -6.02 3.78
CA THR A 175 17.46 -7.20 3.07
C THR A 175 18.26 -7.44 1.80
N GLY A 176 18.71 -8.68 1.60
CA GLY A 176 19.49 -9.05 0.43
C GLY A 176 18.63 -9.10 -0.83
N LEU A 177 19.09 -8.48 -1.92
CA LEU A 177 18.54 -8.63 -3.27
C LEU A 177 19.39 -9.63 -4.06
N GLY A 178 19.45 -10.87 -3.57
CA GLY A 178 20.36 -11.90 -4.06
C GLY A 178 21.83 -11.56 -3.78
N GLU A 179 22.75 -12.01 -4.64
CA GLU A 179 24.19 -11.77 -4.50
C GLU A 179 24.64 -10.39 -5.03
N ALA A 180 23.73 -9.64 -5.66
CA ALA A 180 24.10 -8.46 -6.45
C ALA A 180 24.05 -7.14 -5.66
N ALA A 181 23.14 -7.04 -4.69
CA ALA A 181 22.86 -5.81 -3.97
C ALA A 181 22.19 -6.08 -2.61
N THR A 182 22.26 -5.09 -1.74
CA THR A 182 21.55 -5.03 -0.46
C THR A 182 20.57 -3.86 -0.49
N THR A 183 19.37 -4.07 0.03
CA THR A 183 18.44 -2.98 0.32
C THR A 183 18.57 -2.60 1.78
N THR A 184 18.96 -1.36 2.04
CA THR A 184 18.96 -0.78 3.38
C THR A 184 17.67 0.01 3.56
N LYS A 185 16.95 -0.23 4.65
CA LYS A 185 15.73 0.49 5.00
C LYS A 185 15.87 1.08 6.39
N THR A 186 15.28 2.25 6.59
CA THR A 186 15.40 2.99 7.85
C THR A 186 14.10 3.71 8.14
N TYR A 187 13.47 3.38 9.27
CA TYR A 187 12.39 4.20 9.82
C TYR A 187 12.94 5.28 10.73
N THR A 188 12.36 6.47 10.63
CA THR A 188 12.65 7.58 11.53
C THR A 188 11.34 8.23 11.97
N MET A 189 11.09 8.22 13.28
CA MET A 189 10.01 9.00 13.88
C MET A 189 10.34 10.49 13.76
N LEU A 190 9.51 11.24 13.04
CA LEU A 190 9.67 12.68 12.85
C LEU A 190 8.84 13.49 13.84
N ASP A 191 7.65 13.00 14.20
CA ASP A 191 6.74 13.69 15.10
C ASP A 191 5.71 12.74 15.71
N ARG A 192 5.06 13.16 16.79
CA ARG A 192 3.99 12.43 17.48
C ARG A 192 2.89 13.39 17.94
N ASP A 193 1.70 12.84 18.18
CA ASP A 193 0.60 13.54 18.86
C ASP A 193 0.19 14.87 18.21
N PHE A 194 0.32 14.96 16.88
CA PHE A 194 0.05 16.18 16.12
C PHE A 194 -1.40 16.31 15.62
N ALA A 195 -2.21 15.24 15.75
CA ALA A 195 -3.59 15.16 15.30
C ALA A 195 -4.33 14.01 16.00
N GLY A 196 -5.67 14.10 16.05
CA GLY A 196 -6.53 13.04 16.61
C GLY A 196 -6.25 12.75 18.10
N ASP A 197 -6.55 11.52 18.52
CA ASP A 197 -6.23 11.04 19.87
C ASP A 197 -4.76 10.63 19.98
N GLU A 198 -4.22 10.05 18.91
CA GLU A 198 -2.82 9.64 18.77
C GLU A 198 -2.39 9.82 17.32
N ALA A 199 -1.16 10.28 17.09
CA ALA A 199 -0.60 10.35 15.75
C ALA A 199 0.90 10.07 15.75
N ALA A 200 1.39 9.53 14.63
CA ALA A 200 2.81 9.30 14.38
C ALA A 200 3.15 9.73 12.96
N LEU A 201 4.16 10.59 12.82
CA LEU A 201 4.74 11.01 11.54
C LEU A 201 6.08 10.33 11.37
N VAL A 202 6.26 9.58 10.28
CA VAL A 202 7.38 8.67 10.10
C VAL A 202 7.95 8.80 8.69
N ARG A 203 9.27 8.86 8.60
CA ARG A 203 10.01 8.74 7.33
C ARG A 203 10.53 7.32 7.17
N LEU A 204 10.29 6.74 6.00
CA LEU A 204 10.98 5.54 5.51
C LEU A 204 12.00 5.97 4.45
N THR A 205 13.27 5.65 4.68
CA THR A 205 14.32 5.75 3.65
C THR A 205 14.63 4.35 3.14
N VAL A 206 14.75 4.20 1.82
CA VAL A 206 15.11 2.95 1.16
C VAL A 206 16.28 3.23 0.22
N ASP A 207 17.42 2.60 0.48
CA ASP A 207 18.62 2.69 -0.35
C ASP A 207 18.97 1.30 -0.90
N ILE A 208 19.31 1.21 -2.19
CA ILE A 208 19.83 -0.03 -2.79
C ILE A 208 21.32 0.15 -3.04
N ILE A 209 22.13 -0.64 -2.34
CA ILE A 209 23.58 -0.61 -2.36
C ILE A 209 24.08 -1.79 -3.19
N ASP A 210 24.85 -1.52 -4.23
CA ASP A 210 25.46 -2.60 -5.03
C ASP A 210 26.62 -3.28 -4.30
N LYS A 211 27.12 -4.39 -4.85
CA LYS A 211 28.28 -5.12 -4.31
C LYS A 211 29.57 -4.31 -4.16
N THR A 212 29.67 -3.13 -4.78
CA THR A 212 30.83 -2.23 -4.67
C THR A 212 30.66 -1.20 -3.56
N GLY A 213 29.51 -1.19 -2.88
CA GLY A 213 29.17 -0.23 -1.84
C GLY A 213 28.55 1.07 -2.36
N ASN A 214 28.21 1.14 -3.65
CA ASN A 214 27.61 2.35 -4.23
C ASN A 214 26.08 2.30 -4.13
N THR A 215 25.47 3.41 -3.72
CA THR A 215 24.02 3.58 -3.79
C THR A 215 23.57 3.73 -5.23
N THR A 216 22.80 2.75 -5.72
CA THR A 216 22.25 2.73 -7.09
C THR A 216 20.83 3.28 -7.16
N PHE A 217 20.13 3.30 -6.04
CA PHE A 217 18.78 3.82 -5.90
C PHE A 217 18.57 4.35 -4.49
N SER A 218 17.82 5.44 -4.36
CA SER A 218 17.40 6.00 -3.07
C SER A 218 15.97 6.52 -3.20
N ALA A 219 15.10 6.14 -2.27
CA ALA A 219 13.74 6.65 -2.15
C ALA A 219 13.43 7.06 -0.72
N ARG A 220 12.53 8.02 -0.59
CA ARG A 220 11.99 8.48 0.68
C ARG A 220 10.48 8.51 0.59
N VAL A 221 9.86 7.93 1.61
CA VAL A 221 8.41 7.89 1.78
C VAL A 221 8.12 8.49 3.15
N VAL A 222 7.12 9.36 3.23
CA VAL A 222 6.64 9.87 4.53
C VAL A 222 5.23 9.37 4.77
N LEU A 223 5.00 8.89 5.98
CA LEU A 223 3.76 8.30 6.46
C LEU A 223 3.24 9.08 7.67
N ALA A 224 1.94 9.31 7.73
CA ALA A 224 1.22 9.74 8.92
C ALA A 224 0.22 8.64 9.28
N ALA A 225 0.33 8.07 10.48
CA ALA A 225 -0.71 7.24 11.08
C ALA A 225 -1.44 8.08 12.13
N VAL A 226 -2.77 8.12 12.07
CA VAL A 226 -3.60 8.94 12.96
C VAL A 226 -4.79 8.12 13.47
N ARG A 227 -4.99 8.11 14.77
CA ARG A 227 -6.14 7.47 15.44
C ARG A 227 -7.13 8.51 15.94
N VAL A 228 -8.41 8.25 15.73
CA VAL A 228 -9.53 8.98 16.33
C VAL A 228 -10.55 7.95 16.81
N GLY A 229 -10.72 7.83 18.13
CA GLY A 229 -11.51 6.76 18.73
C GLY A 229 -11.05 5.38 18.28
N ASP A 230 -11.98 4.63 17.69
CA ASP A 230 -11.76 3.29 17.14
C ASP A 230 -11.43 3.28 15.64
N ALA A 231 -11.21 4.44 15.04
CA ALA A 231 -10.77 4.59 13.65
C ALA A 231 -9.28 4.92 13.56
N VAL A 232 -8.61 4.36 12.56
CA VAL A 232 -7.23 4.72 12.20
C VAL A 232 -7.17 5.04 10.73
N THR A 233 -6.43 6.09 10.38
CA THR A 233 -6.07 6.41 9.01
C THR A 233 -4.56 6.42 8.85
N VAL A 234 -4.08 5.91 7.71
CA VAL A 234 -2.68 5.99 7.30
C VAL A 234 -2.63 6.75 5.99
N VAL A 235 -1.84 7.83 5.97
CA VAL A 235 -1.58 8.63 4.78
C VAL A 235 -0.12 8.50 4.42
N GLN A 236 0.16 8.19 3.16
CA GLN A 236 1.51 8.02 2.63
C GLN A 236 1.72 8.91 1.40
N VAL A 237 2.90 9.52 1.32
CA VAL A 237 3.36 10.24 0.13
C VAL A 237 4.75 9.74 -0.26
N GLU A 238 4.91 9.36 -1.52
CA GLU A 238 6.17 8.89 -2.11
C GLU A 238 7.13 10.06 -2.44
N ARG A 239 7.31 10.95 -1.48
CA ARG A 239 8.19 12.11 -1.53
C ARG A 239 8.61 12.48 -0.11
N ASP A 240 9.83 13.02 0.04
CA ASP A 240 10.29 13.56 1.31
C ASP A 240 9.66 14.93 1.61
N ASP A 241 8.39 14.92 2.02
CA ASP A 241 7.61 16.13 2.31
C ASP A 241 6.83 15.97 3.63
N PRO A 242 7.50 16.03 4.78
CA PRO A 242 6.88 15.77 6.07
C PRO A 242 5.85 16.81 6.48
N ASP A 243 5.97 18.05 6.01
CA ASP A 243 4.99 19.10 6.32
C ASP A 243 3.67 18.86 5.58
N LEU A 244 3.73 18.45 4.31
CA LEU A 244 2.53 18.01 3.59
C LEU A 244 1.90 16.81 4.29
N VAL A 245 2.65 15.77 4.62
CA VAL A 245 2.09 14.56 5.23
C VAL A 245 1.51 14.83 6.62
N ARG A 246 2.13 15.71 7.41
CA ARG A 246 1.56 16.19 8.67
C ARG A 246 0.21 16.88 8.45
N LEU A 247 0.13 17.80 7.48
CA LEU A 247 -1.10 18.50 7.15
C LEU A 247 -2.20 17.54 6.68
N LEU A 248 -1.86 16.55 5.85
CA LEU A 248 -2.81 15.54 5.40
C LEU A 248 -3.30 14.66 6.56
N GLY A 249 -2.42 14.28 7.49
CA GLY A 249 -2.80 13.58 8.70
C GLY A 249 -3.78 14.37 9.56
N GLN A 250 -3.58 15.68 9.71
CA GLN A 250 -4.52 16.58 10.40
C GLN A 250 -5.89 16.62 9.72
N ARG A 251 -5.92 16.80 8.40
CA ARG A 251 -7.18 16.81 7.62
C ARG A 251 -7.91 15.47 7.69
N ALA A 252 -7.17 14.36 7.68
CA ALA A 252 -7.75 13.04 7.85
C ALA A 252 -8.35 12.87 9.25
N ALA A 253 -7.68 13.37 10.30
CA ALA A 253 -8.20 13.39 11.67
C ALA A 253 -9.52 14.18 11.77
N ASP A 254 -9.54 15.40 11.22
CA ASP A 254 -10.72 16.27 11.22
C ASP A 254 -11.92 15.56 10.58
N ARG A 255 -11.68 14.75 9.54
CA ARG A 255 -12.71 13.96 8.90
C ARG A 255 -13.21 12.82 9.76
N LEU A 256 -12.31 12.02 10.32
CA LEU A 256 -12.70 10.95 11.23
C LEU A 256 -13.54 11.49 12.39
N CYS A 257 -13.18 12.66 12.92
CA CYS A 257 -13.94 13.37 13.95
C CYS A 257 -15.38 13.74 13.56
N THR A 258 -15.69 13.92 12.28
CA THR A 258 -17.07 14.20 11.85
C THR A 258 -18.01 12.99 11.99
N VAL A 259 -17.47 11.77 12.02
CA VAL A 259 -18.24 10.53 12.13
C VAL A 259 -18.09 9.85 13.49
N GLU A 260 -16.94 10.00 14.15
CA GLU A 260 -16.76 9.57 15.53
C GLU A 260 -17.45 10.55 16.47
N ARG A 261 -18.45 10.09 17.22
CA ARG A 261 -19.10 10.90 18.26
C ARG A 261 -18.15 11.05 19.45
N GLY A 262 -17.15 11.92 19.35
CA GLY A 262 -16.12 12.05 20.38
C GLY A 262 -15.12 13.18 20.21
N CYS A 263 -15.17 13.91 19.10
CA CYS A 263 -14.53 15.20 18.90
C CYS A 263 -15.58 16.32 19.00
#